data_AF-A0A6G3X9R4-F1
#
_entry.id   AF-A0A6G3X9R4-F1
#
_cell.length_a   1.000
_cell.length_b   1.000
_cell.length_c   1.000
_cell.angle_alpha   90.00
_cell.angle_beta   90.00
_cell.angle_gamma   90.00
#
_symmetry.space_group_name_H-M   'P 1'
#
loop_
_entity.id
_entity.type
_entity.pdbx_description
1 polymer ?
#
loop_
_entity_poly.entity_id
_entity_poly.type
_entity_poly.pdbx_seq_one_letter_code
_entity_poly.pdbx_strand_id
1 'polypeptide(L)'
;MTDAQSGRPTSNAMRRALKRARDGVALDVTEAAVLLQARGDDLTDLAASAARVRDAGLEAAGRPGVITYSRKVFIPLTRLCRDKCHYCTFVT
;
A
#
# COMPACT_ATOMS: atom_id res chain seq x y z
N MET A 1 22.93 -20.77 -11.78
CA MET A 1 22.33 -20.93 -10.43
C MET A 1 22.84 -19.75 -9.62
N THR A 2 22.23 -18.60 -9.84
CA THR A 2 22.82 -17.29 -9.54
C THR A 2 22.03 -16.63 -8.42
N ASP A 3 22.70 -16.49 -7.28
CA ASP A 3 22.57 -15.49 -6.23
C ASP A 3 21.18 -14.87 -5.95
N ALA A 4 20.43 -15.49 -5.04
CA ALA A 4 19.14 -14.99 -4.53
C ALA A 4 19.30 -13.94 -3.41
N GLN A 5 20.50 -13.45 -3.10
CA GLN A 5 20.73 -12.52 -1.98
C GLN A 5 20.65 -11.03 -2.36
N SER A 6 20.63 -10.68 -3.66
CA SER A 6 20.66 -9.28 -4.12
C SER A 6 19.32 -8.52 -4.06
N GLY A 7 18.22 -9.17 -3.65
CA GLY A 7 16.86 -8.60 -3.74
C GLY A 7 16.26 -8.04 -2.44
N ARG A 8 16.80 -8.41 -1.27
CA ARG A 8 16.22 -8.02 0.03
C ARG A 8 16.83 -6.73 0.57
N PRO A 9 16.02 -5.80 1.12
CA PRO A 9 16.53 -4.62 1.78
C PRO A 9 17.40 -5.00 2.97
N THR A 10 18.45 -4.22 3.20
CA THR A 10 19.23 -4.34 4.44
C THR A 10 18.37 -3.92 5.64
N SER A 11 18.71 -4.41 6.83
CA SER A 11 18.03 -4.00 8.07
C SER A 11 18.13 -2.49 8.33
N ASN A 12 19.24 -1.86 7.92
CA ASN A 12 19.41 -0.41 7.99
C ASN A 12 18.46 0.32 7.03
N ALA A 13 18.31 -0.17 5.79
CA ALA A 13 17.37 0.42 4.84
C ALA A 13 15.93 0.32 5.37
N MET A 14 15.53 -0.85 5.88
CA MET A 14 14.21 -1.05 6.49
C MET A 14 13.98 -0.11 7.67
N ARG A 15 14.92 -0.04 8.63
CA ARG A 15 14.82 0.87 9.79
C ARG A 15 14.68 2.33 9.39
N ARG A 16 15.45 2.78 8.39
CA ARG A 16 15.38 4.18 7.91
C ARG A 16 14.04 4.47 7.25
N ALA A 17 13.56 3.58 6.39
CA ALA A 17 12.27 3.74 5.73
C ALA A 17 11.10 3.73 6.74
N LEU A 18 11.11 2.80 7.70
CA LEU A 18 10.13 2.76 8.79
C LEU A 18 10.17 4.01 9.67
N LYS A 19 11.36 4.54 9.96
CA LYS A 19 11.48 5.81 10.67
C LYS A 19 10.77 6.94 9.93
N ARG A 20 11.00 7.08 8.63
CA ARG A 20 10.33 8.13 7.84
C ARG A 20 8.82 7.91 7.73
N ALA A 21 8.37 6.67 7.59
CA ALA A 21 6.96 6.33 7.61
C ALA A 21 6.30 6.73 8.94
N ARG A 22 6.98 6.48 10.07
CA ARG A 22 6.51 6.91 11.41
C ARG A 22 6.41 8.42 11.54
N ASP A 23 7.37 9.13 10.96
CA ASP A 23 7.45 10.59 10.96
C ASP A 23 6.40 11.23 10.01
N GLY A 24 5.66 10.41 9.25
CA GLY A 24 4.55 10.86 8.40
C GLY A 24 4.96 11.70 7.18
N VAL A 25 6.25 11.67 6.83
CA VAL A 25 6.78 12.43 5.70
C VAL A 25 6.53 11.71 4.38
N ALA A 26 6.59 12.44 3.27
CA ALA A 26 6.55 11.85 1.94
C ALA A 26 7.71 10.85 1.77
N LEU A 27 7.37 9.65 1.29
CA LEU A 27 8.31 8.59 0.98
C LEU A 27 8.63 8.59 -0.51
N ASP A 28 9.89 8.43 -0.86
CA ASP A 28 10.28 8.27 -2.25
C ASP A 28 10.06 6.82 -2.75
N VAL A 29 10.27 6.60 -4.05
CA VAL A 29 10.08 5.28 -4.68
C VAL A 29 11.02 4.22 -4.10
N THR A 30 12.23 4.59 -3.71
CA THR A 30 13.22 3.67 -3.15
C THR A 30 12.79 3.23 -1.74
N GLU A 31 12.35 4.18 -0.92
CA GLU A 31 11.83 3.94 0.42
C GLU A 31 10.55 3.09 0.36
N ALA A 32 9.64 3.39 -0.56
CA ALA A 32 8.45 2.59 -0.79
C ALA A 32 8.80 1.16 -1.23
N ALA A 33 9.76 0.99 -2.15
CA ALA A 33 10.22 -0.33 -2.60
C ALA A 33 10.82 -1.17 -1.46
N VAL A 34 11.53 -0.54 -0.51
CA VAL A 34 12.00 -1.19 0.72
C VAL A 34 10.82 -1.66 1.57
N LEU A 35 9.85 -0.76 1.83
CA LEU A 35 8.70 -1.05 2.69
C LEU A 35 7.74 -2.11 2.11
N LEU A 36 7.64 -2.23 0.78
CA LEU A 36 6.88 -3.31 0.12
C LEU A 36 7.39 -4.71 0.51
N GLN A 37 8.64 -4.81 0.95
CA GLN A 37 9.24 -6.05 1.42
C GLN A 37 9.12 -6.27 2.93
N ALA A 38 8.49 -5.35 3.68
CA ALA A 38 8.28 -5.50 5.13
C ALA A 38 7.43 -6.75 5.45
N ARG A 39 7.84 -7.50 6.48
CA ARG A 39 7.16 -8.71 6.95
C ARG A 39 7.24 -8.77 8.47
N GLY A 40 6.39 -9.57 9.11
CA GLY A 40 6.40 -9.73 10.57
C GLY A 40 6.26 -8.40 11.30
N ASP A 41 7.14 -8.15 12.27
CA ASP A 41 7.13 -6.94 13.10
C ASP A 41 7.30 -5.65 12.29
N ASP A 42 8.13 -5.67 11.24
CA ASP A 42 8.31 -4.52 10.34
C ASP A 42 7.00 -4.18 9.61
N LEU A 43 6.20 -5.18 9.24
CA LEU A 43 4.90 -4.96 8.59
C LEU A 43 3.87 -4.41 9.60
N THR A 44 3.88 -4.91 10.83
CA THR A 44 3.05 -4.39 11.92
C THR A 44 3.35 -2.92 12.19
N ASP A 45 4.63 -2.55 12.28
CA ASP A 45 5.10 -1.18 12.48
C ASP A 45 4.72 -0.26 11.30
N LEU A 46 4.86 -0.75 10.05
CA LEU A 46 4.41 -0.03 8.87
C LEU A 46 2.90 0.21 8.87
N ALA A 47 2.10 -0.81 9.19
CA ALA A 47 0.65 -0.70 9.25
C ALA A 47 0.20 0.27 10.35
N ALA A 48 0.85 0.24 11.52
CA ALA A 48 0.60 1.19 12.60
C ALA A 48 0.94 2.63 12.19
N SER A 49 2.07 2.82 11.49
CA SER A 49 2.46 4.12 10.95
C SER A 49 1.44 4.66 9.95
N ALA A 50 0.99 3.81 9.01
CA ALA A 50 -0.05 4.16 8.03
C ALA A 50 -1.40 4.50 8.69
N ALA A 51 -1.79 3.76 9.74
CA ALA A 51 -2.99 4.04 10.52
C ALA A 51 -2.93 5.44 11.15
N ARG A 52 -1.80 5.81 11.77
CA ARG A 52 -1.64 7.16 12.35
C ARG A 52 -1.73 8.27 11.31
N VAL A 53 -1.14 8.09 10.12
CA VAL A 53 -1.24 9.07 9.04
C VAL A 53 -2.69 9.21 8.56
N ARG A 54 -3.40 8.09 8.38
CA ARG A 54 -4.84 8.09 8.05
C ARG A 54 -5.64 8.84 9.11
N ASP A 55 -5.43 8.52 10.38
CA ASP A 55 -6.20 9.09 11.49
C ASP A 55 -5.94 10.59 11.62
N ALA A 56 -4.68 11.03 11.51
CA ALA A 56 -4.34 12.47 11.49
C ALA A 56 -5.04 13.21 10.32
N GLY A 57 -5.12 12.60 9.14
CA GLY A 57 -5.86 13.16 8.01
C GLY A 57 -7.36 13.26 8.26
N LEU A 58 -7.95 12.27 8.93
CA LEU A 58 -9.36 12.28 9.33
C LEU A 58 -9.66 13.35 10.39
N GLU A 59 -8.79 13.49 11.39
CA GLU A 59 -8.86 14.54 12.40
C GLU A 59 -8.80 15.94 11.75
N ALA A 60 -7.81 16.18 10.88
CA ALA A 60 -7.66 17.44 10.16
C ALA A 60 -8.88 17.77 9.28
N ALA A 61 -9.55 16.74 8.76
CA ALA A 61 -10.78 16.88 7.98
C ALA A 61 -12.05 16.99 8.84
N GLY A 62 -11.94 17.03 10.18
CA GLY A 62 -13.08 17.09 11.10
C GLY A 62 -13.94 15.82 11.10
N ARG A 63 -13.35 14.67 10.78
CA ARG A 63 -14.03 13.37 10.60
C ARG A 63 -13.35 12.24 11.40
N PRO A 64 -13.06 12.42 12.70
CA PRO A 64 -12.37 11.42 13.51
C PRO A 64 -13.09 10.06 13.50
N GLY A 65 -12.37 8.98 13.28
CA GLY A 65 -12.92 7.62 13.28
C GLY A 65 -13.92 7.30 12.17
N VAL A 66 -14.15 8.21 11.21
CA VAL A 66 -15.16 8.01 10.16
C VAL A 66 -14.61 7.13 9.04
N ILE A 67 -15.21 5.94 8.89
CA ILE A 67 -15.01 5.09 7.71
C ILE A 67 -16.14 5.36 6.72
N THR A 68 -15.82 5.89 5.55
CA THR A 68 -16.79 6.06 4.45
C THR A 68 -16.79 4.86 3.52
N TYR A 69 -17.97 4.53 3.03
CA TYR A 69 -18.17 3.55 1.98
C TYR A 69 -19.04 4.15 0.88
N SER A 70 -18.88 3.65 -0.34
CA SER A 70 -19.66 4.08 -1.49
C SER A 70 -20.84 3.14 -1.69
N ARG A 71 -22.08 3.61 -1.49
CA ARG A 71 -23.32 2.88 -1.81
C ARG A 71 -23.59 2.79 -3.32
N LYS A 72 -22.58 2.47 -4.12
CA LYS A 72 -22.70 2.37 -5.58
C LYS A 72 -22.96 0.92 -5.96
N VAL A 73 -23.98 0.70 -6.78
CA VAL A 73 -24.18 -0.56 -7.48
C VAL A 73 -23.37 -0.51 -8.77
N PHE A 74 -22.50 -1.50 -8.96
CA PHE A 74 -21.86 -1.73 -10.25
C PHE A 74 -22.83 -2.51 -11.15
N ILE A 75 -23.34 -1.88 -12.20
CA ILE A 75 -24.22 -2.52 -13.20
C ILE A 75 -23.41 -2.76 -14.47
N PRO A 76 -22.86 -3.98 -14.70
CA PRO A 76 -22.15 -4.28 -15.94
C PRO A 76 -23.16 -4.40 -17.08
N LEU A 77 -23.32 -3.33 -17.86
CA LEU A 77 -24.23 -3.31 -19.01
C LEU A 77 -23.77 -4.24 -20.15
N THR A 78 -22.46 -4.51 -20.24
CA THR A 78 -21.88 -5.43 -21.21
C THR A 78 -20.63 -6.10 -20.63
N ARG A 79 -20.33 -7.30 -21.13
CA ARG A 79 -19.05 -8.00 -20.91
C ARG A 79 -18.24 -8.13 -22.20
N LEU A 80 -18.68 -7.53 -23.30
CA LEU A 80 -17.94 -7.52 -24.56
C LEU A 80 -16.77 -6.53 -24.45
N CYS A 81 -15.55 -7.01 -24.64
CA CYS A 81 -14.34 -6.19 -24.65
C CYS A 81 -13.45 -6.59 -25.84
N ARG A 82 -12.86 -5.60 -26.52
CA ARG A 82 -11.91 -5.84 -27.63
C ARG A 82 -10.54 -6.26 -27.11
N ASP A 83 -10.18 -5.81 -25.91
CA ASP A 83 -8.88 -6.03 -25.31
C ASP A 83 -8.78 -7.41 -24.67
N LYS A 84 -7.56 -7.95 -24.66
CA LYS A 84 -7.25 -9.24 -24.02
C LYS A 84 -6.39 -9.02 -22.79
N CYS A 85 -7.04 -8.83 -21.64
CA CYS A 85 -6.38 -8.74 -20.35
C CYS A 85 -6.36 -10.11 -19.67
N HIS A 86 -5.17 -10.65 -19.37
CA HIS A 86 -5.00 -11.98 -18.76
C HIS A 86 -5.57 -12.13 -17.34
N TYR A 87 -5.86 -11.02 -16.67
CA TYR A 87 -6.46 -10.99 -15.33
C TYR A 87 -7.98 -10.75 -15.35
N CYS A 88 -8.57 -10.46 -16.52
CA CYS A 88 -9.96 -10.01 -16.63
C CYS A 88 -10.88 -11.17 -17.02
N THR A 89 -11.98 -11.35 -16.27
CA THR A 89 -12.97 -12.41 -16.52
C THR A 89 -13.94 -12.10 -17.66
N PHE A 90 -13.93 -10.88 -18.23
CA PHE A 90 -14.77 -10.51 -19.37
C PHE A 90 -14.18 -10.94 -20.72
N VAL A 91 -12.91 -11.38 -20.72
CA VAL A 91 -12.29 -11.98 -21.89
C VAL A 91 -12.74 -13.42 -21.99
N THR A 92 -13.80 -13.67 -22.76
CA THR A 92 -14.25 -15.01 -23.19
C THR A 92 -13.94 -15.24 -24.66
#